data_AF-A0A813JC19-F1
#
_entry.id   AF-A0A813JC19-F1
#
_cell.length_a   1.000
_cell.length_b   1.000
_cell.length_c   1.000
_cell.angle_alpha   90.00
_cell.angle_beta   90.00
_cell.angle_gamma   90.00
#
_symmetry.space_group_name_H-M   'P 1'
#
loop_
_entity.id
_entity.type
_entity.pdbx_description
1 polymer ?
#
loop_
_entity_poly.entity_id
_entity_poly.type
_entity_poly.pdbx_seq_one_letter_code
_entity_poly.pdbx_strand_id
1 'polypeptide(L)'
;MGLLDEFTATNRVYAVCLVHLILCILMIVEAPGDKVLKLGATRISPALQWANTSFSLVSIFCIIQAVVGSLYFIESHLSLYWYLLIASVLGDVGLLGMFVVSGVDSAPVAAALACSILFKMGGLYVVSKSSKTVRNQYTAELLPHLKSALGRSFRSESQSEAAPSPSATQVPSSGYGSLGKRTGVSQRPSVSIPATSSPLPVAPAPPASVRTLPPGHFAHSMPAVNAVPSTIAPTKGSAGSQSWPQASPPGSRSLVGIVA
;
A
#
# COMPACT_ATOMS: atom_id res chain seq x y z
N MET A 1 31.84 2.78 10.21
CA MET A 1 30.84 3.73 10.76
C MET A 1 29.45 3.59 10.11
N GLY A 2 29.32 3.18 8.84
CA GLY A 2 28.01 3.11 8.16
C GLY A 2 26.99 2.07 8.66
N LEU A 3 27.43 0.95 9.22
CA LEU A 3 26.52 -0.15 9.61
C LEU A 3 25.59 0.21 10.78
N LEU A 4 26.07 1.05 11.72
CA LEU A 4 25.25 1.55 12.82
C LEU A 4 24.21 2.58 12.36
N ASP A 5 24.57 3.42 11.39
CA ASP A 5 23.62 4.37 10.78
C ASP A 5 22.53 3.64 9.99
N GLU A 6 22.88 2.54 9.34
CA GLU A 6 21.97 1.69 8.59
C GLU A 6 20.95 0.99 9.51
N PHE A 7 21.43 0.35 10.59
CA PHE A 7 20.53 -0.23 11.61
C PHE A 7 19.60 0.82 12.20
N THR A 8 20.12 2.03 12.44
CA THR A 8 19.34 3.15 12.96
C THR A 8 18.27 3.63 11.97
N ALA A 9 18.54 3.64 10.66
CA ALA A 9 17.59 4.05 9.65
C ALA A 9 16.40 3.08 9.54
N THR A 10 16.68 1.77 9.47
CA THR A 10 15.65 0.73 9.38
C THR A 10 14.78 0.71 10.65
N ASN A 11 15.39 0.86 11.84
CA ASN A 11 14.65 0.95 13.10
C ASN A 11 13.69 2.15 13.14
N ARG A 12 14.07 3.29 12.55
CA ARG A 12 13.18 4.47 12.45
C ARG A 12 11.98 4.18 11.55
N VAL A 13 12.19 3.50 10.41
CA VAL A 13 11.08 3.11 9.52
C VAL A 13 10.14 2.16 10.25
N TYR A 14 10.64 1.15 10.96
CA TYR A 14 9.80 0.25 11.74
C TYR A 14 9.02 0.95 12.84
N ALA A 15 9.66 1.86 13.59
CA ALA A 15 8.97 2.62 14.63
C ALA A 15 7.82 3.46 14.06
N VAL A 16 8.06 4.15 12.93
CA VAL A 16 7.01 4.93 12.24
C VAL A 16 5.90 4.01 11.72
N CYS A 17 6.24 2.91 11.06
CA CYS A 17 5.25 1.94 10.56
C CYS A 17 4.40 1.37 11.70
N LEU A 18 5.01 1.04 12.84
CA LEU A 18 4.33 0.48 14.01
C LEU A 18 3.38 1.50 14.63
N VAL A 19 3.81 2.75 14.84
CA VAL A 19 2.92 3.80 15.38
C VAL A 19 1.79 4.11 14.41
N HIS A 20 2.06 4.17 13.10
CA HIS A 20 1.02 4.37 12.09
C HIS A 20 0.01 3.22 12.09
N LEU A 21 0.49 1.97 12.22
CA LEU A 21 -0.37 0.79 12.31
C LEU A 21 -1.30 0.87 13.52
N ILE A 22 -0.77 1.26 14.69
CA ILE A 22 -1.56 1.46 15.90
C ILE A 22 -2.64 2.53 15.66
N LEU A 23 -2.27 3.67 15.07
CA LEU A 23 -3.24 4.73 14.74
C LEU A 23 -4.33 4.21 13.79
N CYS A 24 -4.00 3.44 12.76
CA CYS A 24 -4.99 2.84 11.87
C CYS A 24 -5.94 1.89 12.61
N ILE A 25 -5.44 1.06 13.53
CA ILE A 25 -6.28 0.17 14.34
C ILE A 25 -7.22 0.96 15.25
N LEU A 26 -6.71 2.00 15.93
CA LEU A 26 -7.52 2.87 16.77
C LEU A 26 -8.64 3.55 15.97
N MET A 27 -8.32 4.05 14.77
CA MET A 27 -9.33 4.66 13.89
C MET A 27 -10.42 3.67 13.44
N ILE A 28 -10.09 2.39 13.27
CA ILE A 28 -11.07 1.34 12.93
C ILE A 28 -11.97 1.02 14.13
N VAL A 29 -11.41 0.94 15.34
CA VAL A 29 -12.19 0.64 16.56
C VAL A 29 -13.23 1.72 16.87
N GLU A 30 -12.91 2.98 16.55
CA GLU A 30 -13.78 4.13 16.78
C GLU A 30 -14.82 4.37 15.67
N ALA A 31 -15.02 3.45 14.71
CA ALA A 31 -15.95 3.63 13.60
C ALA A 31 -17.35 3.01 13.88
N PRO A 32 -18.36 3.79 14.35
CA PRO A 32 -19.72 3.30 14.57
C PRO A 32 -20.48 3.21 13.23
N GLY A 33 -20.40 2.05 12.58
CA GLY A 33 -20.86 1.80 11.20
C GLY A 33 -22.19 2.41 10.74
N ASP A 34 -23.23 2.47 11.60
CA ASP A 34 -24.57 2.89 11.18
C ASP A 34 -25.09 4.16 11.87
N LYS A 35 -24.37 4.68 12.87
CA LYS A 35 -24.86 5.82 13.67
C LYS A 35 -24.17 7.11 13.24
N VAL A 36 -24.96 8.14 12.99
CA VAL A 36 -24.44 9.49 12.73
C VAL A 36 -23.69 9.96 13.99
N LEU A 37 -22.36 10.05 13.89
CA LEU A 37 -21.52 10.59 14.94
C LEU A 37 -21.80 12.09 15.06
N LYS A 38 -22.26 12.49 16.24
CA LYS A 38 -22.38 13.89 16.62
C LYS A 38 -21.13 14.27 17.40
N LEU A 39 -20.13 14.82 16.71
CA LEU A 39 -18.99 15.47 17.36
C LEU A 39 -19.35 16.95 17.57
N GLY A 40 -19.89 17.27 18.74
CA GLY A 40 -20.39 18.61 19.03
C GLY A 40 -21.52 19.01 18.07
N ALA A 41 -21.35 20.13 17.36
CA ALA A 41 -22.30 20.63 16.37
C ALA A 41 -22.19 19.92 15.00
N THR A 42 -21.08 19.24 14.71
CA THR A 42 -20.83 18.64 13.40
C THR A 42 -21.35 17.21 13.35
N ARG A 43 -22.16 16.94 12.34
CA ARG A 43 -22.65 15.59 12.02
C ARG A 43 -21.73 14.99 10.97
N ILE A 44 -20.99 13.96 11.36
CA ILE A 44 -20.15 13.21 10.42
C ILE A 44 -21.05 12.23 9.66
N SER A 45 -21.09 12.33 8.33
CA SER A 45 -21.87 11.43 7.50
C SER A 45 -21.35 9.99 7.62
N PRO A 46 -22.23 8.97 7.64
CA PRO A 46 -21.80 7.57 7.67
C PRO A 46 -20.87 7.24 6.50
N ALA A 47 -21.13 7.79 5.31
CA ALA A 47 -20.27 7.62 4.15
C ALA A 47 -18.81 8.02 4.40
N LEU A 48 -18.57 9.11 5.13
CA LEU A 48 -17.21 9.55 5.47
C LEU A 48 -16.54 8.60 6.47
N GLN A 49 -17.30 8.05 7.42
CA GLN A 49 -16.80 7.05 8.37
C GLN A 49 -16.38 5.76 7.64
N TRP A 50 -17.22 5.28 6.71
CA TRP A 50 -16.91 4.12 5.87
C TRP A 50 -15.70 4.36 4.97
N ALA A 51 -15.59 5.55 4.36
CA ALA A 51 -14.44 5.92 3.55
C ALA A 51 -13.14 5.95 4.37
N ASN A 52 -13.16 6.54 5.56
CA ASN A 52 -12.00 6.60 6.45
C ASN A 52 -11.60 5.22 6.99
N THR A 53 -12.58 4.37 7.30
CA THR A 53 -12.35 2.98 7.72
C THR A 53 -11.73 2.16 6.58
N SER A 54 -12.28 2.29 5.37
CA SER A 54 -11.76 1.62 4.17
C SER A 54 -10.33 2.07 3.85
N PHE A 55 -10.07 3.38 3.96
CA PHE A 55 -8.73 3.94 3.79
C PHE A 55 -7.75 3.37 4.84
N SER A 56 -8.19 3.22 6.09
CA SER A 56 -7.37 2.61 7.16
C SER A 56 -7.04 1.15 6.88
N LEU A 57 -7.96 0.36 6.32
CA LEU A 57 -7.70 -1.02 5.91
C LEU A 57 -6.67 -1.11 4.77
N VAL A 58 -6.79 -0.24 3.75
CA VAL A 58 -5.81 -0.15 2.67
C VAL A 58 -4.45 0.29 3.21
N SER A 59 -4.43 1.23 4.15
CA SER A 59 -3.21 1.69 4.84
C SER A 59 -2.49 0.53 5.54
N ILE A 60 -3.22 -0.32 6.28
CA ILE A 60 -2.63 -1.50 6.95
C ILE A 60 -1.92 -2.41 5.96
N PHE A 61 -2.54 -2.71 4.81
CA PHE A 61 -1.91 -3.53 3.78
C PHE A 61 -0.62 -2.90 3.25
N CYS A 62 -0.63 -1.60 2.95
CA CYS A 62 0.57 -0.90 2.49
C CYS A 62 1.65 -0.78 3.56
N ILE A 63 1.30 -0.65 4.84
CA ILE A 63 2.26 -0.64 5.96
C ILE A 63 2.98 -1.99 6.03
N ILE A 64 2.25 -3.10 5.92
CA ILE A 64 2.86 -4.44 5.89
C ILE A 64 3.80 -4.57 4.69
N GLN A 65 3.37 -4.12 3.51
CA GLN A 65 4.24 -4.11 2.32
C GLN A 65 5.47 -3.21 2.51
N ALA A 66 5.36 -2.08 3.21
CA ALA A 66 6.48 -1.20 3.52
C ALA A 66 7.51 -1.88 4.44
N VAL A 67 7.02 -2.61 5.46
CA VAL A 67 7.87 -3.40 6.37
C VAL A 67 8.62 -4.48 5.61
N VAL A 68 7.92 -5.23 4.74
CA VAL A 68 8.54 -6.23 3.85
C VAL A 68 9.53 -5.59 2.88
N GLY A 69 9.16 -4.45 2.27
CA GLY A 69 10.02 -3.68 1.39
C GLY A 69 11.29 -3.19 2.09
N SER A 70 11.19 -2.84 3.36
CA SER A 70 12.33 -2.45 4.19
C SER A 70 13.22 -3.64 4.56
N LEU A 71 12.67 -4.85 4.71
CA LEU A 71 13.45 -6.08 4.97
C LEU A 71 14.21 -6.56 3.74
N TYR A 72 13.58 -6.48 2.56
CA TYR A 72 14.14 -6.97 1.30
C TYR A 72 14.75 -5.88 0.42
N PHE A 73 14.85 -4.65 0.92
CA PHE A 73 15.37 -3.48 0.18
C PHE A 73 14.66 -3.24 -1.17
N ILE A 74 13.36 -3.51 -1.25
CA ILE A 74 12.57 -3.35 -2.48
C ILE A 74 12.01 -1.93 -2.57
N GLU A 75 12.58 -1.11 -3.47
CA GLU A 75 12.20 0.32 -3.64
C GLU A 75 10.72 0.51 -3.99
N SER A 76 10.13 -0.40 -4.78
CA SER A 76 8.73 -0.28 -5.21
C SER A 76 7.74 -0.32 -4.05
N HIS A 77 8.04 -1.10 -3.00
CA HIS A 77 7.18 -1.25 -1.84
C HIS A 77 7.25 -0.01 -0.93
N LEU A 78 8.46 0.56 -0.76
CA LEU A 78 8.65 1.82 -0.04
C LEU A 78 7.98 3.00 -0.77
N SER A 79 8.05 3.02 -2.11
CA SER A 79 7.42 4.04 -2.95
C SER A 79 5.89 4.01 -2.83
N LEU A 80 5.28 2.82 -2.86
CA LEU A 80 3.83 2.67 -2.67
C LEU A 80 3.39 3.21 -1.30
N TYR A 81 4.14 2.89 -0.24
CA TYR A 81 3.86 3.42 1.10
C TYR A 81 4.00 4.93 1.19
N TRP A 82 4.98 5.51 0.50
CA TRP A 82 5.16 6.96 0.43
C TRP A 82 3.96 7.67 -0.21
N TYR A 83 3.43 7.15 -1.33
CA TYR A 83 2.21 7.69 -1.94
C TYR A 83 1.00 7.58 -1.01
N LEU A 84 0.86 6.46 -0.29
CA LEU A 84 -0.23 6.30 0.66
C LEU A 84 -0.12 7.27 1.83
N LEU A 85 1.08 7.50 2.35
CA LEU A 85 1.31 8.50 3.40
C LEU A 85 0.86 9.90 2.94
N ILE A 86 1.14 10.29 1.70
CA ILE A 86 0.65 11.57 1.15
C ILE A 86 -0.88 11.60 1.09
N ALA A 87 -1.50 10.55 0.54
CA ALA A 87 -2.95 10.45 0.49
C ALA A 87 -3.56 10.54 1.91
N SER A 88 -2.90 9.94 2.90
CA SER A 88 -3.32 9.98 4.30
C SER A 88 -3.20 11.37 4.92
N VAL A 89 -2.10 12.09 4.64
CA VAL A 89 -1.94 13.50 5.06
C VAL A 89 -2.99 14.39 4.42
N LEU A 90 -3.27 14.21 3.12
CA LEU A 90 -4.32 14.95 2.43
C LEU A 90 -5.71 14.69 3.05
N GLY A 91 -5.99 13.44 3.43
CA GLY A 91 -7.20 13.09 4.16
C GLY A 91 -7.32 13.81 5.51
N ASP A 92 -6.26 13.78 6.33
CA ASP A 92 -6.25 14.46 7.63
C ASP A 92 -6.36 15.97 7.51
N VAL A 93 -5.66 16.58 6.54
CA VAL A 93 -5.74 18.02 6.25
C VAL A 93 -7.15 18.41 5.79
N GLY A 94 -7.79 17.58 4.95
CA GLY A 94 -9.17 17.78 4.53
C GLY A 94 -10.14 17.73 5.72
N LEU A 95 -9.98 16.76 6.62
CA LEU A 95 -10.77 16.66 7.85
C LEU A 95 -10.53 17.88 8.77
N LEU A 96 -9.28 18.26 8.99
CA LEU A 96 -8.93 19.43 9.80
C LEU A 96 -9.54 20.71 9.21
N GLY A 97 -9.45 20.91 7.89
CA GLY A 97 -10.07 22.03 7.19
C GLY A 97 -11.59 22.06 7.36
N MET A 98 -12.25 20.91 7.30
CA MET A 98 -13.69 20.78 7.55
C MET A 98 -14.06 21.20 8.99
N PHE A 99 -13.25 20.82 9.99
CA PHE A 99 -13.45 21.25 11.38
C PHE A 99 -13.26 22.76 11.56
N VAL A 100 -12.24 23.34 10.92
CA VAL A 100 -11.96 24.78 10.96
C VAL A 100 -13.12 25.58 10.34
N VAL A 101 -13.61 25.17 9.16
CA VAL A 101 -14.73 25.84 8.48
C VAL A 101 -16.04 25.71 9.25
N SER A 102 -16.24 24.57 9.93
CA SER A 102 -17.45 24.35 10.73
C SER A 102 -17.47 25.13 12.05
N GLY A 103 -16.36 25.75 12.46
CA GLY A 103 -16.25 26.52 13.71
C GLY A 103 -16.45 25.67 14.96
N VAL A 104 -16.08 24.38 14.91
CA VAL A 104 -16.23 23.50 16.07
C VAL A 104 -15.07 23.70 17.03
N ASP A 105 -15.35 24.19 18.23
CA ASP A 105 -14.39 24.34 19.32
C ASP A 105 -14.05 22.99 19.99
N SER A 106 -13.71 21.98 19.19
CA SER A 106 -13.15 20.73 19.68
C SER A 106 -11.63 20.79 19.63
N ALA A 107 -11.05 21.64 20.49
CA ALA A 107 -9.61 21.75 20.70
C ALA A 107 -8.87 20.38 20.76
N PRO A 108 -9.36 19.36 21.50
CA PRO A 108 -8.67 18.06 21.54
C PRO A 108 -8.67 17.33 20.20
N VAL A 109 -9.76 17.38 19.43
CA VAL A 109 -9.85 16.72 18.12
C VAL A 109 -8.93 17.39 17.11
N ALA A 110 -8.92 18.74 17.10
CA ALA A 110 -8.03 19.50 16.24
C ALA A 110 -6.55 19.25 16.59
N ALA A 111 -6.22 19.20 17.89
CA ALA A 111 -4.88 18.86 18.36
C ALA A 111 -4.48 17.45 17.95
N ALA A 112 -5.35 16.45 18.13
CA ALA A 112 -5.09 15.07 17.72
C ALA A 112 -4.85 14.94 16.20
N LEU A 113 -5.67 15.61 15.37
CA LEU A 113 -5.47 15.66 13.92
C LEU A 113 -4.16 16.35 13.55
N ALA A 114 -3.82 17.47 14.19
CA ALA A 114 -2.54 18.15 13.97
C ALA A 114 -1.35 17.27 14.35
N CYS A 115 -1.41 16.57 15.49
CA CYS A 115 -0.39 15.60 15.91
C CYS A 115 -0.28 14.44 14.91
N SER A 116 -1.39 13.91 14.41
CA SER A 116 -1.40 12.88 13.35
C SER A 116 -0.72 13.38 12.06
N ILE A 117 -1.04 14.59 11.62
CA ILE A 117 -0.43 15.22 10.43
C ILE A 117 1.09 15.35 10.63
N LEU A 118 1.54 15.90 11.76
CA LEU A 118 2.96 16.06 12.06
C LEU A 118 3.68 14.71 12.10
N PHE A 119 3.06 13.70 12.71
CA PHE A 119 3.59 12.34 12.73
C PHE A 119 3.73 11.76 11.31
N LYS A 120 2.71 11.89 10.46
CA LYS A 120 2.75 11.42 9.07
C LYS A 120 3.77 12.18 8.23
N MET A 121 3.96 13.48 8.45
CA MET A 121 5.02 14.28 7.83
C MET A 121 6.41 13.82 8.25
N GLY A 122 6.59 13.49 9.54
CA GLY A 122 7.81 12.85 10.04
C GLY A 122 8.05 11.49 9.37
N GLY A 123 7.01 10.68 9.22
CA GLY A 123 7.08 9.42 8.50
C GLY A 123 7.47 9.58 7.03
N LEU A 124 6.87 10.55 6.32
CA LEU A 124 7.24 10.89 4.94
C LEU A 124 8.72 11.28 4.83
N TYR A 125 9.22 12.08 5.76
CA TYR A 125 10.62 12.47 5.79
C TYR A 125 11.55 11.26 5.99
N VAL A 126 11.24 10.39 6.96
CA VAL A 126 12.02 9.18 7.24
C VAL A 126 12.03 8.24 6.03
N VAL A 127 10.87 7.94 5.45
CA VAL A 127 10.75 7.08 4.26
C VAL A 127 11.49 7.68 3.07
N SER A 128 11.36 9.00 2.84
CA SER A 128 12.08 9.68 1.74
C SER A 128 13.59 9.59 1.89
N LYS A 129 14.10 9.67 3.14
CA LYS A 129 15.52 9.52 3.43
C LYS A 129 15.97 8.08 3.21
N SER A 130 15.23 7.11 3.72
CA SER A 130 15.53 5.69 3.56
C SER A 130 15.54 5.25 2.09
N SER A 131 14.57 5.68 1.27
CA SER A 131 14.55 5.37 -0.17
C SER A 131 15.80 5.87 -0.90
N LYS A 132 16.30 7.07 -0.54
CA LYS A 132 17.54 7.60 -1.14
C LYS A 132 18.75 6.77 -0.74
N THR A 133 18.83 6.32 0.51
CA THR A 133 19.91 5.44 0.98
C THR A 133 19.92 4.12 0.23
N VAL A 134 18.77 3.45 0.11
CA VAL A 134 18.65 2.18 -0.61
C VAL A 134 19.06 2.34 -2.07
N ARG A 135 18.61 3.41 -2.74
CA ARG A 135 18.98 3.69 -4.12
C ARG A 135 20.48 3.92 -4.30
N ASN A 136 21.10 4.64 -3.37
CA ASN A 136 22.54 4.89 -3.39
C ASN A 136 23.34 3.60 -3.19
N GLN A 137 22.94 2.74 -2.25
CA GLN A 137 23.56 1.44 -2.03
C GLN A 137 23.41 0.53 -3.24
N TYR A 138 22.20 0.38 -3.76
CA TYR A 138 21.92 -0.42 -4.95
C TYR A 138 22.75 0.07 -6.15
N THR A 139 22.82 1.39 -6.35
CA THR A 139 23.63 1.97 -7.43
C THR A 139 25.12 1.72 -7.22
N ALA A 140 25.62 1.82 -5.99
CA ALA A 140 27.03 1.57 -5.66
C ALA A 140 27.42 0.09 -5.90
N GLU A 141 26.52 -0.85 -5.62
CA GLU A 141 26.76 -2.28 -5.82
C GLU A 141 26.62 -2.72 -7.28
N LEU A 142 25.65 -2.18 -8.02
CA LEU A 142 25.40 -2.62 -9.41
C LEU A 142 26.27 -1.94 -10.45
N LEU A 143 26.69 -0.70 -10.24
CA LEU A 143 27.56 0.01 -11.18
C LEU A 143 28.81 -0.77 -11.60
N PRO A 144 29.59 -1.40 -10.70
CA PRO A 144 30.77 -2.16 -11.11
C PRO A 144 30.39 -3.38 -11.96
N HIS A 145 29.33 -4.11 -11.61
CA HIS A 145 28.89 -5.28 -12.38
C HIS A 145 28.38 -4.90 -13.78
N LEU A 146 27.60 -3.82 -13.89
CA LEU A 146 27.16 -3.26 -15.16
C LEU A 146 28.35 -2.80 -16.01
N LYS A 147 29.32 -2.11 -15.41
CA LYS A 147 30.54 -1.67 -16.09
C LYS A 147 31.38 -2.85 -16.59
N SER A 148 31.53 -3.91 -15.78
CA SER A 148 32.23 -5.13 -16.18
C SER A 148 31.50 -5.88 -17.29
N ALA A 149 30.17 -5.96 -17.23
CA ALA A 149 29.36 -6.58 -18.28
C ALA A 149 29.46 -5.81 -19.60
N LEU A 150 29.28 -4.48 -19.58
CA LEU A 150 29.44 -3.62 -20.76
C LEU A 150 30.85 -3.74 -21.36
N GLY A 151 31.89 -3.70 -20.51
CA GLY A 151 33.27 -3.80 -20.96
C GLY A 151 33.58 -5.13 -21.67
N ARG A 152 32.95 -6.23 -21.24
CA ARG A 152 33.05 -7.52 -21.93
C ARG A 152 32.34 -7.51 -23.28
N SER A 153 31.16 -6.91 -23.36
CA SER A 153 30.40 -6.79 -24.62
C SER A 153 31.22 -6.04 -25.68
N PHE A 154 31.81 -4.89 -25.33
CA PHE A 154 32.63 -4.11 -26.27
C PHE A 154 33.93 -4.82 -26.68
N ARG A 155 34.53 -5.61 -25.79
CA ARG A 155 35.75 -6.36 -26.10
C ARG A 155 35.48 -7.59 -26.97
N SER A 156 34.29 -8.18 -26.89
CA SER A 156 33.92 -9.33 -27.72
C SER A 156 33.70 -8.93 -29.18
N GLU A 157 33.22 -7.72 -29.44
CA GLU A 157 32.96 -7.24 -30.80
C GLU A 157 34.26 -6.99 -31.57
N SER A 158 35.29 -6.46 -30.91
CA SER A 158 36.60 -6.22 -31.54
C SER A 158 37.38 -7.49 -31.86
N GLN A 159 37.00 -8.65 -31.31
CA GLN A 159 37.67 -9.92 -31.56
C GLN A 159 37.05 -10.75 -32.69
N SER A 160 35.81 -10.44 -33.11
CA SER A 160 35.14 -11.19 -34.19
C SER A 160 35.58 -10.79 -35.60
N GLU A 161 36.34 -9.69 -35.75
CA GLU A 161 36.78 -9.18 -37.07
C GLU A 161 38.17 -9.69 -37.50
N ALA A 162 38.79 -10.57 -36.71
CA ALA A 162 40.11 -11.15 -37.02
C ALA A 162 40.04 -12.60 -37.51
N ALA A 163 38.87 -13.10 -37.94
CA ALA A 163 38.80 -14.35 -38.67
C ALA A 163 39.22 -14.10 -40.14
N PRO A 164 40.37 -14.65 -40.60
CA PRO A 164 40.78 -14.52 -42.00
C PRO A 164 39.74 -15.18 -42.89
N SER A 165 39.05 -14.38 -43.70
CA SER A 165 38.11 -14.83 -44.71
C SER A 165 38.86 -15.64 -45.78
N PRO A 166 38.57 -16.94 -45.97
CA PRO A 166 38.95 -17.63 -47.19
C PRO A 166 37.98 -17.21 -48.30
N SER A 167 38.50 -16.44 -49.25
CA SER A 167 38.06 -16.40 -50.65
C SER A 167 36.66 -15.81 -50.96
N ALA A 168 36.69 -14.53 -51.29
CA ALA A 168 35.90 -13.81 -52.31
C ALA A 168 34.70 -14.54 -52.96
N THR A 169 33.50 -14.01 -52.72
CA THR A 169 32.46 -13.93 -53.75
C THR A 169 31.85 -12.54 -53.67
N GLN A 170 32.12 -11.74 -54.71
CA GLN A 170 31.60 -10.38 -54.88
C GLN A 170 30.09 -10.44 -55.15
N VAL A 171 29.32 -9.63 -54.43
CA VAL A 171 27.91 -9.34 -54.76
C VAL A 171 27.78 -7.82 -54.94
N PRO A 172 27.12 -7.35 -56.01
CA PRO A 172 27.18 -5.97 -56.42
C PRO A 172 26.32 -5.04 -55.55
N SER A 173 26.91 -3.88 -55.30
CA SER A 173 26.32 -2.66 -54.76
C SER A 173 25.07 -2.24 -55.54
N SER A 174 23.92 -2.18 -54.86
CA SER A 174 22.78 -1.37 -55.27
C SER A 174 22.46 -0.38 -54.16
N GLY A 175 22.62 0.91 -54.48
CA GLY A 175 22.48 2.00 -53.54
C GLY A 175 21.05 2.40 -53.26
N TYR A 176 20.85 3.03 -52.11
CA TYR A 176 19.82 4.03 -51.77
C TYR A 176 20.32 4.60 -50.44
N GLY A 177 20.72 5.86 -50.31
CA GLY A 177 19.88 7.04 -50.51
C GLY A 177 19.29 7.45 -49.15
N SER A 178 19.44 8.74 -48.83
CA SER A 178 18.70 9.50 -47.81
C SER A 178 19.38 9.77 -46.46
N LEU A 179 19.93 10.98 -46.42
CA LEU A 179 20.27 11.78 -45.26
C LEU A 179 18.98 12.16 -44.50
N GLY A 180 18.54 11.32 -43.57
CA GLY A 180 17.41 11.60 -42.69
C GLY A 180 17.88 11.99 -41.29
N LYS A 181 17.73 13.28 -40.96
CA LYS A 181 17.94 13.88 -39.62
C LYS A 181 17.28 13.02 -38.53
N ARG A 182 18.08 12.23 -37.81
CA ARG A 182 17.63 11.29 -36.77
C ARG A 182 17.34 12.05 -35.48
N THR A 183 16.10 12.47 -35.31
CA THR A 183 15.56 12.81 -33.98
C THR A 183 15.72 11.59 -33.08
N GLY A 184 16.22 11.84 -31.86
CA GLY A 184 16.52 10.81 -30.86
C GLY A 184 15.28 10.05 -30.41
N VAL A 185 14.90 9.03 -31.18
CA VAL A 185 14.13 7.91 -30.66
C VAL A 185 15.13 7.04 -29.92
N SER A 186 14.98 7.00 -28.59
CA SER A 186 15.61 6.01 -27.72
C SER A 186 15.23 4.62 -28.25
N GLN A 187 16.06 4.06 -29.13
CA GLN A 187 16.00 2.65 -29.50
C GLN A 187 16.32 1.87 -28.24
N ARG A 188 15.27 1.45 -27.54
CA ARG A 188 15.32 0.44 -26.50
C ARG A 188 16.11 -0.74 -27.07
N PRO A 189 17.27 -1.12 -26.52
CA PRO A 189 18.01 -2.26 -27.00
C PRO A 189 17.09 -3.47 -26.91
N SER A 190 16.68 -3.99 -28.07
CA SER A 190 16.02 -5.27 -28.18
C SER A 190 17.07 -6.32 -27.84
N VAL A 191 17.18 -6.63 -26.55
CA VAL A 191 17.86 -7.82 -26.07
C VAL A 191 17.10 -8.99 -26.66
N SER A 192 17.62 -9.55 -27.75
CA SER A 192 17.26 -10.88 -28.21
C SER A 192 17.68 -11.84 -27.11
N ILE A 193 16.76 -12.16 -26.22
CA ILE A 193 16.94 -13.22 -25.23
C ILE A 193 17.16 -14.50 -26.03
N PRO A 194 18.35 -15.13 -25.98
CA PRO A 194 18.53 -16.43 -26.60
C PRO A 194 17.52 -17.37 -25.97
N ALA A 195 16.70 -18.01 -26.79
CA ALA A 195 15.79 -19.06 -26.37
C ALA A 195 16.63 -20.26 -25.91
N THR A 196 17.10 -20.23 -24.66
CA THR A 196 17.72 -21.37 -24.00
C THR A 196 16.59 -22.30 -23.57
N SER A 197 16.05 -23.07 -24.52
CA SER A 197 15.18 -24.21 -24.22
C SER A 197 16.04 -25.35 -23.65
N SER A 198 16.50 -25.18 -22.41
CA SER A 198 16.98 -26.29 -21.59
C SER A 198 15.78 -26.83 -20.82
N PRO A 199 15.33 -28.08 -21.09
CA PRO A 199 14.30 -28.71 -20.28
C PRO A 199 14.82 -28.87 -18.85
N LEU A 200 14.14 -28.22 -17.91
CA LEU A 200 14.39 -28.42 -16.48
C LEU A 200 14.14 -29.90 -16.13
N PRO A 201 15.05 -30.56 -15.40
CA PRO A 201 14.77 -31.86 -14.83
C PRO A 201 13.60 -31.72 -13.85
N VAL A 202 12.52 -32.43 -14.14
CA VAL A 202 11.35 -32.59 -13.27
C VAL A 202 11.84 -33.18 -11.95
N ALA A 203 11.86 -32.37 -10.90
CA ALA A 203 12.11 -32.86 -9.55
C ALA A 203 10.98 -33.86 -9.19
N PRO A 204 11.30 -35.03 -8.63
CA PRO A 204 10.30 -36.01 -8.22
C PRO A 204 9.39 -35.40 -7.16
N ALA A 205 8.09 -35.49 -7.39
CA ALA A 205 7.06 -35.03 -6.48
C ALA A 205 7.25 -35.68 -5.09
N PRO A 206 7.21 -34.91 -3.99
CA PRO A 206 7.20 -35.50 -2.66
C PRO A 206 5.92 -36.33 -2.48
N PRO A 207 5.99 -37.49 -1.80
CA PRO A 207 4.84 -38.34 -1.58
C PRO A 207 3.75 -37.55 -0.85
N ALA A 208 2.59 -37.46 -1.50
CA ALA A 208 1.38 -36.90 -0.93
C ALA A 208 1.03 -37.67 0.34
N SER A 209 1.35 -37.09 1.50
CA SER A 209 0.83 -37.56 2.78
C SER A 209 -0.63 -37.14 2.83
N VAL A 210 -1.49 -38.03 2.33
CA VAL A 210 -2.95 -37.98 2.49
C VAL A 210 -3.23 -38.04 3.98
N ARG A 211 -3.38 -36.86 4.59
CA ARG A 211 -3.84 -36.73 5.97
C ARG A 211 -5.35 -36.88 5.94
N THR A 212 -5.81 -38.13 6.05
CA THR A 212 -7.21 -38.49 6.24
C THR A 212 -7.72 -37.80 7.49
N LEU A 213 -8.51 -36.74 7.33
CA LEU A 213 -9.22 -36.12 8.43
C LEU A 213 -10.33 -37.09 8.90
N PRO A 214 -10.45 -37.39 10.20
CA PRO A 214 -11.56 -38.14 10.72
C PRO A 214 -12.87 -37.36 10.50
N PRO A 215 -13.99 -38.05 10.20
CA PRO A 215 -15.30 -37.43 10.08
C PRO A 215 -15.76 -36.96 11.47
N GLY A 216 -15.46 -35.70 11.80
CA GLY A 216 -15.97 -35.02 12.98
C GLY A 216 -17.40 -34.55 12.72
N HIS A 217 -18.35 -35.19 13.40
CA HIS A 217 -19.74 -34.76 13.55
C HIS A 217 -19.83 -33.29 13.98
N PHE A 218 -20.13 -32.39 13.03
CA PHE A 218 -20.69 -31.07 13.35
C PHE A 218 -22.20 -31.10 13.11
N ALA A 219 -22.91 -31.70 14.06
CA ALA A 219 -24.33 -31.46 14.23
C ALA A 219 -24.49 -30.14 15.01
N HIS A 220 -24.39 -29.00 14.31
CA HIS A 220 -24.90 -27.74 14.82
C HIS A 220 -26.21 -27.41 14.13
N SER A 221 -27.26 -27.57 14.92
CA SER A 221 -28.62 -27.11 14.67
C SER A 221 -28.61 -25.66 14.18
N MET A 222 -29.11 -25.43 12.97
CA MET A 222 -29.54 -24.10 12.58
C MET A 222 -30.84 -23.75 13.32
N PRO A 223 -30.94 -22.61 14.02
CA PRO A 223 -32.23 -22.10 14.45
C PRO A 223 -33.04 -21.67 13.21
N ALA A 224 -34.30 -22.10 13.19
CA ALA A 224 -35.25 -21.83 12.13
C ALA A 224 -35.35 -20.32 11.82
N VAL A 225 -35.13 -19.98 10.56
CA VAL A 225 -35.48 -18.68 9.98
C VAL A 225 -37.00 -18.62 9.92
N ASN A 226 -37.63 -17.99 10.91
CA ASN A 226 -39.04 -17.64 10.82
C ASN A 226 -39.20 -16.57 9.73
N ALA A 227 -39.89 -16.99 8.67
CA ALA A 227 -40.39 -16.13 7.63
C ALA A 227 -41.25 -15.01 8.23
N VAL A 228 -40.90 -13.76 7.92
CA VAL A 228 -41.77 -12.60 8.18
C VAL A 228 -42.67 -12.42 6.95
N PRO A 229 -44.00 -12.42 7.11
CA PRO A 229 -44.94 -12.22 6.02
C PRO A 229 -44.98 -10.75 5.58
N SER A 230 -44.92 -10.56 4.27
CA SER A 230 -45.29 -9.33 3.58
C SER A 230 -46.77 -9.00 3.79
N THR A 231 -47.08 -7.70 3.74
CA THR A 231 -48.42 -7.06 3.58
C THR A 231 -48.91 -6.36 4.84
N ILE A 232 -48.93 -5.02 4.80
CA ILE A 232 -50.12 -4.20 5.11
C ILE A 232 -49.93 -2.80 4.47
N ALA A 233 -51.01 -2.35 3.87
CA ALA A 233 -51.21 -1.16 3.03
C ALA A 233 -51.17 0.18 3.83
N PRO A 234 -51.24 1.36 3.15
CA PRO A 234 -51.08 2.66 3.79
C PRO A 234 -52.36 3.09 4.49
N THR A 235 -52.28 3.39 5.79
CA THR A 235 -53.35 4.04 6.55
C THR A 235 -53.04 5.52 6.74
N LYS A 236 -54.00 6.32 6.28
CA LYS A 236 -54.01 7.78 6.29
C LYS A 236 -54.62 8.26 7.61
N GLY A 237 -53.87 9.07 8.36
CA GLY A 237 -54.39 10.01 9.35
C GLY A 237 -54.49 9.52 10.79
N SER A 238 -53.82 10.22 11.71
CA SER A 238 -54.49 11.01 12.77
C SER A 238 -53.45 11.46 13.80
N ALA A 239 -53.48 12.76 14.12
CA ALA A 239 -52.70 13.36 15.18
C ALA A 239 -53.16 12.80 16.55
N GLY A 240 -52.20 12.34 17.35
CA GLY A 240 -52.44 11.86 18.70
C GLY A 240 -51.17 11.96 19.53
N SER A 241 -51.13 12.99 20.38
CA SER A 241 -50.13 13.20 21.41
C SER A 241 -50.10 12.03 22.40
N GLN A 242 -49.00 11.32 22.50
CA GLN A 242 -48.73 10.43 23.64
C GLN A 242 -47.28 10.59 24.09
N SER A 243 -47.15 11.31 25.21
CA SER A 243 -45.97 11.39 26.05
C SER A 243 -45.73 10.05 26.74
N TRP A 244 -44.59 9.41 26.43
CA TRP A 244 -44.07 8.29 27.19
C TRP A 244 -42.94 8.77 28.12
N PRO A 245 -42.89 8.32 29.39
CA PRO A 245 -41.80 8.67 30.30
C PRO A 245 -40.51 7.94 29.91
N GLN A 246 -39.42 8.71 29.85
CA GLN A 246 -38.06 8.25 29.64
C GLN A 246 -37.61 7.37 30.81
N ALA A 247 -37.43 6.06 30.56
CA ALA A 247 -36.66 5.20 31.45
C ALA A 247 -35.16 5.42 31.15
N SER A 248 -34.45 6.02 32.10
CA SER A 248 -32.99 6.18 32.03
C SER A 248 -32.29 4.84 32.28
N PRO A 249 -31.50 4.31 31.33
CA PRO A 249 -30.65 3.16 31.62
C PRO A 249 -29.47 3.58 32.52
N PRO A 250 -29.13 2.79 33.55
CA PRO A 250 -28.00 3.07 34.41
C PRO A 250 -26.68 2.67 33.72
N GLY A 251 -25.75 3.63 33.66
CA GLY A 251 -24.33 3.34 33.87
C GLY A 251 -23.56 2.68 32.73
N SER A 252 -23.56 3.27 31.53
CA SER A 252 -22.45 3.05 30.58
C SER A 252 -21.31 3.98 30.97
N ARG A 253 -20.36 3.47 31.77
CA ARG A 253 -19.09 4.16 32.02
C ARG A 253 -18.37 4.37 30.69
N SER A 254 -18.43 5.61 30.22
CA SER A 254 -17.73 6.09 29.04
C SER A 254 -16.23 5.97 29.28
N LEU A 255 -15.59 5.00 28.62
CA LEU A 255 -14.13 4.87 28.51
C LEU A 255 -13.57 5.93 27.52
N VAL A 256 -14.12 7.15 27.53
CA VAL A 256 -13.71 8.29 26.69
C VAL A 256 -12.55 9.06 27.33
N GLY A 257 -11.61 8.33 27.93
CA GLY A 257 -10.56 8.92 28.77
C GLY A 257 -9.13 8.48 28.48
N ILE A 258 -8.85 7.78 27.37
CA ILE A 258 -7.50 7.24 27.14
C ILE A 258 -6.79 7.76 25.89
N VAL A 259 -7.45 8.50 24.99
CA VAL A 259 -6.71 9.15 23.88
C VAL A 259 -7.31 10.52 23.55
N ALA A 260 -7.00 11.50 24.40
CA ALA A 260 -6.99 12.93 24.07
C ALA A 260 -5.74 13.55 24.70
#